data_AF-A0A7K0YD34-F1
#
_entry.id   AF-A0A7K0YD34-F1
#
_cell.length_a   1.000
_cell.length_b   1.000
_cell.length_c   1.000
_cell.angle_alpha   90.00
_cell.angle_beta   90.00
_cell.angle_gamma   90.00
#
_symmetry.space_group_name_H-M   'P 1'
#
loop_
_entity.id
_entity.type
_entity.pdbx_description
1 polymer ?
#
loop_
_entity_poly.entity_id
_entity_poly.type
_entity_poly.pdbx_seq_one_letter_code
_entity_poly.pdbx_strand_id
1 'polypeptide(L)'
;MFFEQMHPSWQAAIPDSKAILDGLEVKLEQRGTHYLPEKNLVMRAFEAPLDEIRVVIIGQDPYPTVGHAIGLSFAVAADTKPLPRSLSNILRELGDDLGKNIERNGDLSKWADRGVFLLNRHLTTDAADAGAHADLGWGAFTDLAIRALNRKRGRSLVAILWGNQAQQLAP
;
A
#
# COMPACT_ATOMS: atom_id res chain seq x y z
N MET A 1 -0.38 -11.23 13.88
CA MET A 1 -1.23 -11.69 12.78
C MET A 1 -1.66 -10.48 11.98
N PHE A 2 -1.63 -10.57 10.66
CA PHE A 2 -1.90 -9.44 9.79
C PHE A 2 -3.37 -9.02 9.80
N PHE A 3 -4.29 -9.98 9.86
CA PHE A 3 -5.73 -9.68 9.83
C PHE A 3 -6.17 -8.74 10.97
N GLU A 4 -5.58 -8.94 12.14
CA GLU A 4 -5.86 -8.26 13.40
C GLU A 4 -5.22 -6.87 13.45
N GLN A 5 -4.27 -6.57 12.57
CA GLN A 5 -3.70 -5.22 12.42
C GLN A 5 -4.62 -4.29 11.63
N MET A 6 -5.53 -4.83 10.81
CA MET A 6 -6.45 -4.01 10.02
C MET A 6 -7.51 -3.36 10.90
N HIS A 7 -8.02 -2.19 10.50
CA HIS A 7 -9.16 -1.56 11.16
C HIS A 7 -10.38 -2.52 11.17
N PRO A 8 -11.21 -2.53 12.24
CA PRO A 8 -12.38 -3.41 12.32
C PRO A 8 -13.35 -3.34 11.13
N SER A 9 -13.47 -2.17 10.49
CA SER A 9 -14.28 -2.00 9.28
C SER A 9 -13.78 -2.86 8.11
N TRP A 10 -12.47 -3.06 7.98
CA TRP A 10 -11.88 -3.93 6.97
C TRP A 10 -12.10 -5.39 7.34
N GLN A 11 -11.84 -5.76 8.60
CA GLN A 11 -12.09 -7.11 9.10
C GLN A 11 -13.55 -7.55 8.85
N ALA A 12 -14.51 -6.66 9.09
CA ALA A 12 -15.93 -6.90 8.83
C ALA A 12 -16.29 -6.95 7.33
N ALA A 13 -15.60 -6.17 6.49
CA ALA A 13 -15.90 -6.10 5.06
C ALA A 13 -15.28 -7.26 4.24
N ILE A 14 -14.18 -7.83 4.71
CA ILE A 14 -13.46 -8.94 4.07
C ILE A 14 -13.06 -10.03 5.09
N PRO A 15 -14.01 -10.64 5.83
CA PRO A 15 -13.69 -11.65 6.85
C PRO A 15 -12.95 -12.85 6.25
N ASP A 16 -13.29 -13.24 5.02
CA ASP A 16 -12.66 -14.34 4.29
C ASP A 16 -11.19 -14.09 3.95
N SER A 17 -10.70 -12.84 4.07
CA SER A 17 -9.28 -12.52 3.89
C SER A 17 -8.40 -13.12 4.98
N LYS A 18 -8.95 -13.47 6.15
CA LYS A 18 -8.17 -14.02 7.25
C LYS A 18 -7.39 -15.27 6.85
N ALA A 19 -8.03 -16.22 6.18
CA ALA A 19 -7.37 -17.45 5.74
C ALA A 19 -6.23 -17.19 4.73
N ILE A 20 -6.40 -16.17 3.88
CA ILE A 20 -5.37 -15.75 2.92
C ILE A 20 -4.17 -15.14 3.66
N LEU A 21 -4.44 -14.26 4.62
CA LEU A 21 -3.40 -13.58 5.42
C LEU A 21 -2.65 -14.55 6.32
N ASP A 22 -3.34 -15.46 7.00
CA ASP A 22 -2.72 -16.50 7.82
C ASP A 22 -1.79 -17.38 6.95
N GLY A 23 -2.22 -17.76 5.73
CA GLY A 23 -1.39 -18.49 4.78
C GLY A 23 -0.18 -17.70 4.26
N LEU A 24 -0.33 -16.38 4.07
CA LEU A 24 0.78 -15.49 3.71
C LEU A 24 1.81 -15.37 4.83
N GLU A 25 1.39 -15.27 6.09
CA GLU A 25 2.30 -15.25 7.24
C GLU A 25 3.14 -16.52 7.31
N VAL A 26 2.51 -17.70 7.15
CA VAL A 26 3.24 -18.99 7.12
C VAL A 26 4.26 -19.02 5.99
N LYS A 27 3.89 -18.58 4.77
CA LYS A 27 4.82 -18.54 3.63
C LYS A 27 6.00 -17.60 3.86
N LEU A 28 5.76 -16.43 4.46
CA LEU A 28 6.81 -15.46 4.79
C LEU A 28 7.75 -16.02 5.86
N GLU A 29 7.21 -16.66 6.90
CA GLU A 29 8.00 -17.31 7.94
C GLU A 29 8.87 -18.45 7.38
N GLN A 30 8.33 -19.25 6.45
CA GLN A 30 9.05 -20.37 5.82
C GLN A 30 10.19 -19.92 4.90
N ARG A 31 10.09 -18.75 4.26
CA ARG A 31 11.19 -18.22 3.41
C ARG A 31 12.43 -17.91 4.22
N GLY A 32 12.28 -17.53 5.50
CA GLY A 32 13.40 -17.16 6.37
C GLY A 32 14.18 -15.92 5.92
N THR A 33 13.72 -15.22 4.88
CA THR A 33 14.29 -13.96 4.40
C THR A 33 13.71 -12.78 5.18
N HIS A 34 14.52 -11.76 5.40
CA HIS A 34 14.03 -10.51 5.97
C HIS A 34 13.27 -9.73 4.89
N TYR A 35 11.95 -9.65 5.05
CA TYR A 35 11.08 -8.90 4.16
C TYR A 35 10.85 -7.49 4.66
N LEU A 36 10.50 -6.61 3.74
CA LEU A 36 10.13 -5.21 3.98
C LEU A 36 8.66 -4.99 3.62
N PRO A 37 7.95 -4.07 4.31
CA PRO A 37 8.38 -3.38 5.53
C PRO A 37 8.35 -4.32 6.75
N GLU A 38 8.73 -3.80 7.92
CA GLU A 38 8.58 -4.50 9.21
C GLU A 38 7.16 -5.03 9.43
N LYS A 39 7.03 -6.16 10.14
CA LYS A 39 5.76 -6.90 10.29
C LYS A 39 4.58 -6.05 10.78
N ASN A 40 4.83 -5.05 11.63
CA ASN A 40 3.82 -4.15 12.18
C ASN A 40 3.40 -3.03 11.22
N LEU A 41 4.11 -2.86 10.09
CA LEU A 41 3.82 -1.85 9.08
C LEU A 41 3.15 -2.45 7.83
N VAL A 42 3.17 -3.78 7.66
CA VAL A 42 2.61 -4.46 6.47
C VAL A 42 1.15 -4.08 6.23
N MET A 43 0.37 -3.94 7.30
CA MET A 43 -1.05 -3.59 7.23
C MET A 43 -1.35 -2.12 7.49
N ARG A 44 -0.34 -1.24 7.51
CA ARG A 44 -0.51 0.17 7.87
C ARG A 44 -1.53 0.90 6.99
N ALA A 45 -1.57 0.62 5.69
CA ALA A 45 -2.59 1.20 4.79
C ALA A 45 -4.04 0.84 5.20
N PHE A 46 -4.25 -0.28 5.91
CA PHE A 46 -5.54 -0.78 6.37
C PHE A 46 -5.90 -0.34 7.79
N GLU A 47 -5.06 0.47 8.45
CA GLU A 47 -5.39 1.08 9.75
C GLU A 47 -6.48 2.17 9.62
N ALA A 48 -6.55 2.82 8.45
CA ALA A 48 -7.60 3.78 8.17
C ALA A 48 -8.96 3.09 8.00
N PRO A 49 -10.06 3.65 8.55
CA PRO A 49 -11.39 3.11 8.35
C PRO A 49 -11.76 3.06 6.85
N LEU A 50 -12.33 1.92 6.44
CA LEU A 50 -12.84 1.69 5.09
C LEU A 50 -13.75 2.84 4.60
N ASP A 51 -14.55 3.36 5.53
CA ASP A 51 -15.59 4.36 5.28
C ASP A 51 -15.02 5.79 5.14
N GLU A 52 -13.75 6.01 5.43
CA GLU A 52 -13.09 7.32 5.28
C GLU A 52 -12.30 7.46 3.98
N ILE A 53 -12.09 6.35 3.28
CA ILE A 53 -11.31 6.32 2.04
C ILE A 53 -12.09 6.94 0.88
N ARG A 54 -11.47 7.90 0.20
CA ARG A 54 -12.04 8.66 -0.93
C ARG A 54 -11.26 8.48 -2.22
N VAL A 55 -9.95 8.31 -2.10
CA VAL A 55 -9.03 8.13 -3.22
C VAL A 55 -8.22 6.86 -2.97
N VAL A 56 -7.96 6.07 -4.00
CA VAL A 56 -6.98 4.97 -3.95
C VAL A 56 -5.84 5.25 -4.92
N ILE A 57 -4.60 5.11 -4.43
CA ILE A 57 -3.38 5.16 -5.23
C ILE A 57 -2.70 3.79 -5.10
N ILE A 58 -2.47 3.14 -6.23
CA ILE A 58 -1.94 1.77 -6.26
C ILE A 58 -0.49 1.77 -6.76
N GLY A 59 0.43 1.32 -5.90
CA GLY A 59 1.80 0.95 -6.26
C GLY A 59 1.95 -0.55 -6.51
N GLN A 60 3.14 -0.98 -6.93
CA GLN A 60 3.45 -2.39 -7.22
C GLN A 60 3.78 -3.15 -5.93
N ASP A 61 4.85 -2.75 -5.26
CA ASP A 61 5.42 -3.39 -4.08
C ASP A 61 6.08 -2.34 -3.17
N PRO A 62 6.41 -2.67 -1.92
CA PRO A 62 7.15 -1.76 -1.05
C PRO A 62 8.53 -1.47 -1.62
N TYR A 63 9.15 -0.36 -1.21
CA TYR A 63 10.54 -0.11 -1.58
C TYR A 63 11.46 -1.22 -1.08
N PRO A 64 12.31 -1.81 -1.94
CA PRO A 64 13.21 -2.90 -1.54
C PRO A 64 14.41 -2.40 -0.73
N THR A 65 14.62 -1.08 -0.65
CA THR A 65 15.68 -0.48 0.17
C THR A 65 15.28 -0.52 1.64
N VAL A 66 16.13 -1.12 2.48
CA VAL A 66 15.93 -1.20 3.93
C VAL A 66 15.73 0.22 4.51
N GLY A 67 14.72 0.37 5.35
CA GLY A 67 14.36 1.66 5.97
C GLY A 67 13.51 2.60 5.11
N HIS A 68 13.27 2.28 3.82
CA HIS A 68 12.42 3.13 2.97
C HIS A 68 10.95 2.79 3.10
N ALA A 69 10.58 1.51 3.04
CA ALA A 69 9.19 1.09 3.07
C ALA A 69 8.57 1.31 4.46
N ILE A 70 7.49 2.10 4.52
CA ILE A 70 6.79 2.40 5.78
C ILE A 70 5.36 1.85 5.84
N GLY A 71 4.98 0.94 4.93
CA GLY A 71 3.63 0.35 4.89
C GLY A 71 2.57 1.15 4.12
N LEU A 72 2.97 2.26 3.48
CA LEU A 72 2.13 3.08 2.61
C LEU A 72 2.81 3.15 1.23
N SER A 73 2.06 2.95 0.14
CA SER A 73 2.63 2.99 -1.21
C SER A 73 3.27 4.35 -1.50
N PHE A 74 4.44 4.32 -2.14
CA PHE A 74 5.29 5.47 -2.47
C PHE A 74 5.82 6.31 -1.30
N ALA A 75 5.34 6.13 -0.07
CA ALA A 75 5.78 6.90 1.08
C ALA A 75 7.06 6.32 1.69
N VAL A 76 7.88 7.21 2.26
CA VAL A 76 9.06 6.89 3.07
C VAL A 76 9.04 7.74 4.35
N ALA A 77 9.91 7.44 5.32
CA ALA A 77 10.01 8.27 6.53
C ALA A 77 10.46 9.70 6.16
N ALA A 78 10.03 10.69 6.95
CA ALA A 78 10.25 12.11 6.63
C ALA A 78 11.73 12.50 6.50
N ASP A 79 12.61 11.79 7.20
CA ASP A 79 14.07 11.96 7.21
C ASP A 79 14.80 11.13 6.14
N THR A 80 14.10 10.24 5.42
CA THR A 80 14.70 9.40 4.38
C THR A 80 15.31 10.25 3.26
N LYS A 81 16.61 10.07 3.04
CA LYS A 81 17.37 10.71 1.95
C LYS A 81 18.41 9.75 1.37
N PRO A 82 18.63 9.74 0.04
CA PRO A 82 17.84 10.45 -0.97
C PRO A 82 16.42 9.85 -1.11
N LEU A 83 15.46 10.67 -1.57
CA LEU A 83 14.11 10.16 -1.85
C LEU A 83 14.16 9.13 -3.00
N PRO A 84 13.32 8.08 -2.95
CA PRO A 84 13.16 7.19 -4.08
C PRO A 84 12.79 7.95 -5.36
N ARG A 85 13.26 7.46 -6.51
CA ARG A 85 13.05 8.11 -7.81
C ARG A 85 11.56 8.23 -8.16
N SER A 86 10.75 7.22 -7.84
CA SER A 86 9.30 7.25 -8.09
C SER A 86 8.62 8.33 -7.26
N LEU A 87 8.92 8.44 -5.97
CA LEU A 87 8.39 9.50 -5.11
C LEU A 87 8.84 10.89 -5.56
N SER A 88 10.12 11.02 -5.94
CA SER A 88 10.65 12.28 -6.48
C SER A 88 9.90 12.73 -7.74
N ASN A 89 9.51 11.77 -8.60
CA ASN A 89 8.71 12.06 -9.78
C ASN A 89 7.28 12.47 -9.41
N ILE A 90 6.64 11.78 -8.47
CA ILE A 90 5.29 12.10 -7.97
C ILE A 90 5.24 13.51 -7.39
N LEU A 91 6.21 13.88 -6.55
CA LEU A 91 6.26 15.20 -5.92
C LEU A 91 6.54 16.32 -6.92
N ARG A 92 7.31 16.04 -7.99
CA ARG A 92 7.50 16.99 -9.09
C ARG A 92 6.21 17.19 -9.86
N GLU A 93 5.56 16.11 -10.30
CA GLU A 93 4.28 16.16 -11.01
C GLU A 93 3.22 16.90 -10.18
N LEU A 94 3.15 16.65 -8.88
CA LEU A 94 2.23 17.33 -7.98
C LEU A 94 2.49 18.85 -7.93
N GLY A 95 3.75 19.27 -7.96
CA GLY A 95 4.11 20.69 -7.99
C GLY A 95 3.76 21.35 -9.32
N ASP A 96 3.99 20.64 -10.41
CA ASP A 96 3.68 21.09 -11.77
C ASP A 96 2.15 21.21 -11.96
N ASP A 97 1.38 20.21 -11.54
CA ASP A 97 -0.10 20.18 -11.63
C ASP A 97 -0.77 21.26 -10.76
N LEU A 98 -0.31 21.41 -9.51
CA LEU A 98 -0.90 22.40 -8.59
C LEU A 98 -0.37 23.82 -8.78
N GLY A 99 0.68 24.01 -9.60
CA GLY A 99 1.38 25.28 -9.76
C GLY A 99 1.97 25.81 -8.45
N LYS A 100 2.41 24.92 -7.56
CA LYS A 100 2.88 25.25 -6.20
C LYS A 100 4.23 24.61 -5.89
N ASN A 101 5.01 25.29 -5.06
CA ASN A 101 6.19 24.68 -4.45
C ASN A 101 5.74 23.63 -3.42
N ILE A 102 5.96 22.36 -3.74
CA ILE A 102 5.71 21.24 -2.85
C ILE A 102 6.96 20.98 -2.01
N GLU A 103 6.77 20.84 -0.70
CA GLU A 103 7.83 20.36 0.19
C GLU A 103 8.28 18.97 -0.26
N ARG A 104 9.58 18.81 -0.50
CA ARG A 104 10.16 17.51 -0.86
C ARG A 104 10.40 16.65 0.39
N ASN A 105 9.34 16.44 1.18
CA ASN A 105 9.33 15.46 2.26
C ASN A 105 8.84 14.11 1.71
N GLY A 106 9.35 13.02 2.26
CA GLY A 106 9.02 11.68 1.79
C GLY A 106 7.75 11.07 2.40
N ASP A 107 7.22 11.73 3.43
CA ASP A 107 6.14 11.22 4.26
C ASP A 107 4.77 11.62 3.71
N LEU A 108 4.03 10.62 3.22
CA LEU A 108 2.67 10.79 2.69
C LEU A 108 1.58 10.49 3.74
N SER A 109 1.91 10.34 5.02
CA SER A 109 0.92 10.04 6.08
C SER A 109 -0.22 11.06 6.10
N LYS A 110 0.06 12.34 5.83
CA LYS A 110 -0.97 13.40 5.71
C LYS A 110 -2.01 13.14 4.60
N TRP A 111 -1.66 12.37 3.57
CA TRP A 111 -2.61 11.97 2.53
C TRP A 111 -3.50 10.84 3.04
N ALA A 112 -2.90 9.86 3.73
CA ALA A 112 -3.63 8.78 4.39
C ALA A 112 -4.66 9.31 5.40
N ASP A 113 -4.26 10.26 6.26
CA ASP A 113 -5.13 10.95 7.22
C ASP A 113 -6.30 11.71 6.57
N ARG A 114 -6.18 11.97 5.27
CA ARG A 114 -7.20 12.65 4.45
C ARG A 114 -7.90 11.68 3.50
N GLY A 115 -7.91 10.39 3.81
CA GLY A 115 -8.68 9.39 3.06
C GLY A 115 -8.08 9.03 1.71
N VAL A 116 -6.76 9.19 1.53
CA VAL A 116 -6.03 8.61 0.40
C VAL A 116 -5.49 7.24 0.80
N PHE A 117 -6.03 6.18 0.22
CA PHE A 117 -5.59 4.82 0.43
C PHE A 117 -4.36 4.51 -0.42
N LEU A 118 -3.19 4.54 0.22
CA LEU A 118 -1.88 4.31 -0.37
C LEU A 118 -1.55 2.81 -0.35
N LEU A 119 -2.12 2.06 -1.29
CA LEU A 119 -2.02 0.60 -1.36
C LEU A 119 -0.91 0.16 -2.34
N ASN A 120 -0.17 -0.90 -2.00
CA ASN A 120 0.62 -1.64 -3.00
C ASN A 120 -0.12 -2.91 -3.42
N ARG A 121 0.09 -3.37 -4.66
CA ARG A 121 -0.44 -4.65 -5.16
C ARG A 121 0.07 -5.83 -4.33
N HIS A 122 1.36 -5.81 -3.99
CA HIS A 122 2.00 -6.72 -3.05
C HIS A 122 2.43 -5.94 -1.80
N LEU A 123 2.17 -6.46 -0.60
CA LEU A 123 2.41 -5.70 0.65
C LEU A 123 3.77 -5.96 1.29
N THR A 124 4.52 -6.93 0.78
CA THR A 124 5.90 -7.19 1.19
C THR A 124 6.81 -7.41 0.00
N THR A 125 8.11 -7.23 0.19
CA THR A 125 9.16 -7.64 -0.77
C THR A 125 10.44 -8.01 -0.02
N ASP A 126 11.36 -8.73 -0.65
CA ASP A 126 12.68 -9.02 -0.07
C ASP A 126 13.59 -7.77 -0.18
N ALA A 127 14.51 -7.62 0.77
CA ALA A 127 15.49 -6.53 0.71
C ALA A 127 16.33 -6.59 -0.57
N ALA A 128 16.48 -5.46 -1.24
CA ALA A 128 17.15 -5.28 -2.54
C ALA A 128 16.52 -6.03 -3.74
N ASP A 129 15.41 -6.74 -3.57
CA ASP A 129 14.76 -7.51 -4.63
C ASP A 129 13.29 -7.08 -4.78
N ALA A 130 13.04 -6.22 -5.78
CA ALA A 130 11.70 -5.73 -6.09
C ALA A 130 10.86 -6.82 -6.76
N GLY A 131 9.63 -7.00 -6.30
CA GLY A 131 8.70 -8.00 -6.83
C GLY A 131 8.98 -9.43 -6.35
N ALA A 132 9.91 -9.64 -5.42
CA ALA A 132 10.29 -10.96 -4.90
C ALA A 132 9.10 -11.79 -4.37
N HIS A 133 8.01 -11.11 -4.01
CA HIS A 133 6.80 -11.67 -3.40
C HIS A 133 5.56 -11.63 -4.29
N ALA A 134 5.72 -11.42 -5.60
CA ALA A 134 4.59 -11.39 -6.54
C ALA A 134 3.74 -12.67 -6.48
N ASP A 135 4.38 -13.84 -6.36
CA ASP A 135 3.72 -15.14 -6.38
C ASP A 135 3.27 -15.63 -4.98
N LEU A 136 3.44 -14.84 -3.92
CA LEU A 136 3.06 -15.26 -2.56
C LEU A 136 1.55 -15.34 -2.34
N GLY A 137 0.76 -14.61 -3.14
CA GLY A 137 -0.69 -14.55 -3.03
C GLY A 137 -1.24 -13.23 -2.51
N TRP A 138 -0.39 -12.20 -2.36
CA TRP A 138 -0.84 -10.85 -2.01
C TRP A 138 -1.88 -10.30 -2.97
N GLY A 139 -1.81 -10.67 -4.26
CA GLY A 139 -2.79 -10.24 -5.25
C GLY A 139 -4.22 -10.65 -4.89
N ALA A 140 -4.43 -11.89 -4.43
CA ALA A 140 -5.76 -12.35 -4.03
C ALA A 140 -6.32 -11.53 -2.85
N PHE A 141 -5.46 -11.15 -1.90
CA PHE A 141 -5.83 -10.28 -0.79
C PHE A 141 -6.19 -8.87 -1.26
N THR A 142 -5.33 -8.23 -2.05
CA THR A 142 -5.56 -6.85 -2.49
C THR A 142 -6.73 -6.76 -3.48
N ASP A 143 -7.05 -7.82 -4.23
CA ASP A 143 -8.28 -7.94 -5.04
C ASP A 143 -9.55 -7.93 -4.18
N LEU A 144 -9.53 -8.61 -3.03
CA LEU A 144 -10.66 -8.58 -2.09
C LEU A 144 -10.83 -7.20 -1.47
N ALA A 145 -9.71 -6.56 -1.08
CA ALA A 145 -9.71 -5.21 -0.51
C ALA A 145 -10.31 -4.18 -1.49
N ILE A 146 -9.84 -4.15 -2.73
CA ILE A 146 -10.35 -3.23 -3.76
C ILE A 146 -11.83 -3.49 -4.05
N ARG A 147 -12.26 -4.75 -4.16
CA ARG A 147 -13.68 -5.08 -4.34
C ARG A 147 -14.55 -4.64 -3.16
N ALA A 148 -14.06 -4.78 -1.93
CA ALA A 148 -14.78 -4.29 -0.75
C ALA A 148 -14.87 -2.76 -0.71
N LEU A 149 -13.76 -2.08 -1.03
CA LEU A 149 -13.72 -0.63 -1.13
C LEU A 149 -14.67 -0.11 -2.21
N ASN A 150 -14.66 -0.71 -3.40
CA ASN A 150 -15.55 -0.35 -4.51
C ASN A 150 -17.02 -0.60 -4.13
N ARG A 151 -17.35 -1.73 -3.49
CA ARG A 151 -18.71 -1.99 -3.00
C ARG A 151 -19.18 -0.96 -1.97
N LYS A 152 -18.28 -0.51 -1.09
CA LYS A 152 -18.60 0.47 -0.04
C LYS A 152 -18.75 1.90 -0.58
N ARG A 153 -17.84 2.32 -1.46
CA ARG A 153 -17.70 3.71 -1.92
C ARG A 153 -18.37 3.98 -3.27
N GLY A 154 -18.44 2.97 -4.13
CA GLY A 154 -18.99 3.04 -5.48
C GLY A 154 -18.49 4.24 -6.26
N ARG A 155 -19.42 5.02 -6.83
CA ARG A 155 -19.12 6.21 -7.66
C ARG A 155 -18.42 7.35 -6.91
N SER A 156 -18.27 7.26 -5.58
CA SER A 156 -17.57 8.26 -4.76
C SER A 156 -16.09 7.91 -4.54
N LEU A 157 -15.58 6.86 -5.18
CA LEU A 157 -14.17 6.46 -5.14
C LEU A 157 -13.45 6.98 -6.40
N VAL A 158 -12.32 7.66 -6.20
CA VAL A 158 -11.39 8.00 -7.28
C VAL A 158 -10.22 7.03 -7.23
N ALA A 159 -9.88 6.42 -8.36
CA ALA A 159 -8.73 5.52 -8.49
C ALA A 159 -7.64 6.15 -9.36
N ILE A 160 -6.42 6.26 -8.81
CA ILE A 160 -5.21 6.66 -9.52
C ILE A 160 -4.38 5.39 -9.75
N LEU A 161 -4.37 4.91 -10.99
CA LEU A 161 -3.78 3.64 -11.37
C LEU A 161 -2.48 3.88 -12.16
N TRP A 162 -1.34 3.82 -11.46
CA TRP A 162 -0.04 4.01 -12.09
C TRP A 162 0.62 2.68 -12.48
N GLY A 163 0.75 2.45 -13.78
CA GLY A 163 1.39 1.26 -14.35
C GLY A 163 0.44 0.08 -14.57
N ASN A 164 0.93 -0.93 -15.29
CA ASN A 164 0.11 -2.03 -15.79
C ASN A 164 -0.51 -2.88 -14.66
N GLN A 165 0.20 -3.10 -13.56
CA GLN A 165 -0.33 -3.87 -12.43
C GLN A 165 -1.47 -3.13 -11.71
N ALA A 166 -1.38 -1.81 -11.59
CA ALA A 166 -2.47 -1.01 -11.03
C ALA A 166 -3.70 -1.03 -11.95
N GLN A 167 -3.51 -1.02 -13.28
CA GLN A 167 -4.61 -1.08 -14.25
C GLN A 167 -5.39 -2.39 -14.19
N GLN A 168 -4.77 -3.50 -13.76
CA GLN A 168 -5.48 -4.77 -13.52
C GLN A 168 -6.51 -4.68 -12.38
N LEU A 169 -6.40 -3.65 -11.53
CA LEU A 169 -7.28 -3.37 -10.40
C LEU A 169 -8.32 -2.28 -10.70
N ALA A 170 -8.55 -1.96 -11.97
CA ALA A 170 -9.61 -1.03 -12.36
C ALA A 170 -10.96 -1.50 -11.77
N PRO A 171 -11.60 -0.70 -10.90
CA PRO A 171 -12.85 -1.05 -10.23
C PRO A 171 -14.08 -1.01 -11.13
#